data_AF-A0A482X3D0-F1
#
_entry.id   AF-A0A482X3D0-F1
#
_cell.length_a   1.000
_cell.length_b   1.000
_cell.length_c   1.000
_cell.angle_alpha   90.00
_cell.angle_beta   90.00
_cell.angle_gamma   90.00
#
_symmetry.space_group_name_H-M   'P 1'
#
loop_
_entity.id
_entity.type
_entity.pdbx_description
1 polymer ?
#
loop_
_entity_poly.entity_id
_entity_poly.type
_entity_poly.pdbx_seq_one_letter_code
_entity_poly.pdbx_strand_id
1 'polypeptide(L)'
;MSNNPVIVVPEESNTLTGPPRPGPNMPIADVVKSMMDFIASRKNQVLWNYEDITAKVWSCRSVEQLDCFLQHVLRIFRDSLPLALISERWAQIALQLGLSCSSRHYAGRSLQLFRALRVPITSRMLSDVLSRLVETVAEQGEDMQGDFQIDT
;
A
#
# COMPACT_ATOMS: atom_id res chain seq x y z
N MET A 1 3.68 -25.78 29.52
CA MET A 1 3.92 -25.50 28.10
C MET A 1 3.59 -24.03 27.87
N SER A 2 4.60 -23.17 27.76
CA SER A 2 4.45 -21.71 27.74
C SER A 2 4.03 -21.22 26.36
N ASN A 3 2.85 -20.60 26.26
CA ASN A 3 2.45 -19.83 25.10
C ASN A 3 3.30 -18.55 25.04
N ASN A 4 4.28 -18.53 24.14
CA ASN A 4 4.98 -17.29 23.79
C ASN A 4 4.06 -16.43 22.90
N PRO A 5 3.96 -15.11 23.14
CA PRO A 5 3.21 -14.24 22.24
C PRO A 5 3.96 -14.13 20.91
N VAL A 6 3.23 -14.28 19.80
CA VAL A 6 3.74 -14.20 18.42
C VAL A 6 4.28 -12.81 18.07
N ILE A 7 4.03 -11.81 18.92
CA ILE A 7 4.54 -10.44 18.82
C ILE A 7 5.29 -10.08 20.10
N VAL A 8 6.39 -10.77 20.37
CA VAL A 8 7.47 -10.18 21.16
C VAL A 8 8.72 -10.34 20.36
N VAL A 9 9.19 -9.22 19.81
CA VAL A 9 10.57 -9.12 19.33
C VAL A 9 11.40 -8.85 20.59
N PRO A 10 12.37 -9.71 20.95
CA PRO A 10 13.41 -9.28 21.87
C PRO A 10 14.16 -8.14 21.18
N GLU A 11 14.36 -7.02 21.87
CA GLU A 11 15.33 -6.01 21.47
C GLU A 11 16.72 -6.64 21.47
N GLU A 12 17.10 -7.29 20.38
CA GLU A 12 18.48 -7.73 20.18
C GLU A 12 18.77 -7.78 18.68
N SER A 13 19.60 -6.81 18.26
CA SER A 13 20.55 -6.90 17.14
C SER A 13 20.03 -7.32 15.76
N ASN A 14 20.15 -6.41 14.79
CA ASN A 14 20.52 -6.71 13.39
C ASN A 14 19.86 -7.96 12.75
N THR A 15 18.63 -7.83 12.26
CA THR A 15 18.04 -8.54 11.08
C THR A 15 16.52 -8.43 11.15
N LEU A 16 16.00 -7.24 10.85
CA LEU A 16 14.60 -6.91 11.15
C LEU A 16 13.74 -7.25 9.91
N THR A 17 13.58 -8.55 9.66
CA THR A 17 12.52 -9.09 8.78
C THR A 17 11.17 -8.69 9.38
N GLY A 18 10.25 -8.20 8.53
CA GLY A 18 8.91 -7.79 8.97
C GLY A 18 8.12 -8.90 9.68
N PRO A 19 6.90 -8.60 10.18
CA PRO A 19 6.07 -9.60 10.85
C PRO A 19 5.96 -10.87 9.98
N PRO A 20 6.07 -12.07 10.56
CA PRO A 20 6.01 -13.31 9.80
C PRO A 20 4.68 -13.39 9.04
N ARG A 21 4.73 -13.80 7.76
CA ARG A 21 3.53 -13.98 6.94
C ARG A 21 2.59 -14.98 7.64
N PRO A 22 1.28 -14.73 7.67
CA PRO A 22 0.36 -15.62 8.38
C PRO A 22 0.33 -16.95 7.62
N GLY A 23 0.87 -18.00 8.24
CA GLY A 23 0.88 -19.34 7.66
C GLY A 23 -0.55 -19.83 7.38
N PRO A 24 -0.77 -20.68 6.37
CA PRO A 24 -2.12 -21.12 5.98
C PRO A 24 -2.91 -21.76 7.12
N ASN A 25 -2.25 -22.33 8.13
CA ASN A 25 -2.87 -23.10 9.22
C ASN A 25 -3.15 -22.33 10.52
N MET A 26 -2.94 -21.00 10.57
CA MET A 26 -3.19 -20.22 11.79
C MET A 26 -4.70 -19.87 11.93
N PRO A 27 -5.32 -20.12 13.10
CA PRO A 27 -6.73 -19.79 13.30
C PRO A 27 -6.95 -18.28 13.27
N ILE A 28 -8.09 -17.85 12.71
CA ILE A 28 -8.36 -16.44 12.45
C ILE A 28 -8.37 -15.58 13.71
N ALA A 29 -8.78 -16.15 14.86
CA ALA A 29 -8.77 -15.47 16.15
C ALA A 29 -7.35 -15.04 16.57
N ASP A 30 -6.35 -15.89 16.30
CA ASP A 30 -4.95 -15.57 16.60
C ASP A 30 -4.39 -14.52 15.63
N VAL A 31 -4.79 -14.56 14.36
CA VAL A 31 -4.45 -13.54 13.36
C VAL A 31 -5.02 -12.18 13.76
N VAL A 32 -6.30 -12.13 14.16
CA VAL A 32 -6.97 -10.90 14.62
C VAL A 32 -6.33 -10.39 15.90
N LYS A 33 -6.06 -11.26 16.88
CA LYS A 33 -5.41 -10.87 18.13
C LYS A 33 -4.01 -10.32 17.90
N SER A 34 -3.20 -11.02 17.10
CA SER A 34 -1.88 -10.56 16.66
C SER A 34 -1.99 -9.18 15.99
N MET A 35 -2.95 -8.99 15.09
CA MET A 35 -3.15 -7.72 14.43
C MET A 35 -3.52 -6.58 15.40
N MET A 36 -4.40 -6.84 16.38
CA MET A 36 -4.74 -5.87 17.42
C MET A 36 -3.54 -5.53 18.30
N ASP A 37 -2.78 -6.53 18.75
CA ASP A 37 -1.58 -6.34 19.58
C ASP A 37 -0.50 -5.54 18.82
N PHE A 38 -0.34 -5.79 17.52
CA PHE A 38 0.56 -5.03 16.66
C PHE A 38 0.19 -3.54 16.57
N ILE A 39 -1.10 -3.22 16.42
CA ILE A 39 -1.57 -1.83 16.38
C ILE A 39 -1.49 -1.19 17.77
N ALA A 40 -1.87 -1.94 18.82
CA ALA A 40 -1.90 -1.45 20.19
C ALA A 40 -0.50 -1.16 20.76
N SER A 41 0.51 -1.96 20.38
CA SER A 41 1.92 -1.76 20.77
C SER A 41 2.54 -0.48 20.19
N ARG A 42 1.91 0.14 19.19
CA ARG A 42 2.41 1.35 18.51
C ARG A 42 1.53 2.59 18.72
N LYS A 43 0.86 2.69 19.86
CA LYS A 43 0.08 3.90 20.20
C LYS A 43 0.93 5.17 20.01
N ASN A 44 0.39 6.13 19.25
CA ASN A 44 1.04 7.41 18.90
C ASN A 44 2.34 7.32 18.07
N GLN A 45 2.67 6.18 17.49
CA GLN A 45 3.80 6.08 16.55
C GLN A 45 3.32 5.89 15.11
N VAL A 46 4.11 6.43 14.17
CA VAL A 46 3.91 6.15 12.75
C VAL A 46 4.14 4.67 12.49
N LEU A 47 3.15 3.99 11.90
CA LEU A 47 3.23 2.55 11.63
C LEU A 47 4.34 2.22 10.62
N TRP A 48 4.55 3.12 9.66
CA TRP A 48 5.55 3.02 8.62
C TRP A 48 6.32 4.33 8.52
N ASN A 49 7.64 4.23 8.42
CA ASN A 49 8.49 5.39 8.23
C ASN A 49 8.30 6.01 6.85
N TYR A 50 8.49 7.32 6.79
CA TYR A 50 8.57 8.05 5.54
C TYR A 50 9.88 7.69 4.84
N GLU A 51 9.78 6.92 3.76
CA GLU A 51 10.93 6.51 2.95
C GLU A 51 10.72 7.05 1.53
N ASP A 52 11.66 7.86 1.05
CA ASP A 52 11.66 8.35 -0.32
C ASP A 52 12.07 7.23 -1.28
N ILE A 53 11.15 6.87 -2.18
CA ILE A 53 11.43 5.98 -3.30
C ILE A 53 12.22 6.80 -4.33
N THR A 54 13.54 6.69 -4.27
CA THR A 54 14.45 7.33 -5.23
C THR A 54 14.92 6.33 -6.27
N ALA A 55 15.39 6.80 -7.42
CA ALA A 55 15.99 5.94 -8.46
C ALA A 55 17.21 5.12 -7.99
N LYS A 56 17.70 5.35 -6.76
CA LYS A 56 18.79 4.59 -6.12
C LYS A 56 18.28 3.60 -5.06
N VAL A 57 17.07 3.78 -4.53
CA VAL A 57 16.49 2.96 -3.45
C VAL A 57 15.13 2.42 -3.93
N TRP A 58 15.20 1.30 -4.64
CA TRP A 58 14.03 0.61 -5.20
C TRP A 58 13.35 -0.31 -4.19
N SER A 59 14.07 -0.73 -3.15
CA SER A 59 13.58 -1.57 -2.06
C SER A 59 13.42 -0.72 -0.82
N CYS A 60 12.20 -0.64 -0.33
CA CYS A 60 11.81 0.24 0.76
C CYS A 60 11.15 -0.64 1.81
N ARG A 61 11.68 -0.66 3.03
CA ARG A 61 11.34 -1.67 4.03
C ARG A 61 9.89 -1.53 4.51
N SER A 62 9.37 -0.31 4.51
CA SER A 62 7.96 -0.04 4.74
C SER A 62 7.05 -0.69 3.69
N VAL A 63 7.57 -0.96 2.47
CA VAL A 63 6.78 -1.60 1.41
C VAL A 63 6.40 -3.03 1.78
N GLU A 64 7.39 -3.78 2.25
CA GLU A 64 7.22 -5.18 2.65
C GLU A 64 6.37 -5.31 3.91
N GLN A 65 6.55 -4.40 4.87
CA GLN A 65 5.73 -4.36 6.07
C GLN A 65 4.27 -4.05 5.76
N LEU A 66 4.02 -3.12 4.83
CA LEU A 66 2.67 -2.77 4.40
C LEU A 66 2.02 -3.92 3.62
N ASP A 67 2.74 -4.57 2.70
CA ASP A 67 2.22 -5.75 2.00
C ASP A 67 1.86 -6.85 3.01
N CYS A 68 2.76 -7.17 3.95
CA CYS A 68 2.50 -8.17 4.97
C CYS A 68 1.26 -7.81 5.82
N PHE A 69 1.16 -6.57 6.28
CA PHE A 69 0.00 -6.09 7.03
C PHE A 69 -1.29 -6.22 6.22
N LEU A 70 -1.27 -5.81 4.96
CA LEU A 70 -2.42 -5.93 4.06
C LEU A 70 -2.84 -7.38 3.86
N GLN A 71 -1.89 -8.32 3.71
CA GLN A 71 -2.23 -9.74 3.60
C GLN A 71 -2.92 -10.28 4.86
N HIS A 72 -2.52 -9.82 6.05
CA HIS A 72 -3.21 -10.17 7.30
C HIS A 72 -4.65 -9.63 7.32
N VAL A 73 -4.83 -8.36 6.93
CA VAL A 73 -6.15 -7.73 6.82
C VAL A 73 -7.05 -8.48 5.84
N LEU A 74 -6.55 -8.74 4.64
CA LEU A 74 -7.29 -9.45 3.60
C LEU A 74 -7.68 -10.86 4.04
N ARG A 75 -6.80 -11.57 4.77
CA ARG A 75 -7.13 -12.88 5.34
C ARG A 75 -8.30 -12.79 6.31
N ILE A 76 -8.26 -11.82 7.24
CA ILE A 76 -9.34 -11.59 8.21
C ILE A 76 -10.67 -11.36 7.48
N PHE A 77 -10.68 -10.48 6.48
CA PHE A 77 -11.89 -10.20 5.71
C PHE A 77 -12.35 -11.34 4.82
N ARG A 78 -11.43 -12.13 4.25
CA ARG A 78 -11.77 -13.30 3.44
C ARG A 78 -12.48 -14.37 4.27
N ASP A 79 -12.00 -14.63 5.48
CA ASP A 79 -12.56 -15.65 6.35
C ASP A 79 -13.87 -15.18 7.02
N SER A 80 -13.96 -13.88 7.33
CA SER A 80 -15.13 -13.31 8.01
C SER A 80 -16.26 -12.89 7.06
N LEU A 81 -15.91 -12.43 5.86
CA LEU A 81 -16.80 -11.80 4.88
C LEU A 81 -16.43 -12.20 3.43
N PRO A 82 -16.51 -13.49 3.07
CA PRO A 82 -16.04 -13.98 1.77
C PRO A 82 -16.76 -13.37 0.57
N LEU A 83 -18.03 -12.97 0.73
CA LEU A 83 -18.84 -12.37 -0.35
C LEU A 83 -18.63 -10.86 -0.52
N ALA A 84 -17.83 -10.21 0.34
CA ALA A 84 -17.65 -8.77 0.29
C ALA A 84 -16.66 -8.33 -0.82
N LEU A 85 -15.85 -9.25 -1.36
CA LEU A 85 -14.85 -9.00 -2.40
C LEU A 85 -13.95 -7.79 -2.07
N ILE A 86 -13.48 -7.73 -0.82
CA ILE A 86 -12.75 -6.58 -0.27
C ILE A 86 -11.50 -6.26 -1.08
N SER A 87 -10.75 -7.27 -1.52
CA SER A 87 -9.55 -7.07 -2.35
C SER A 87 -9.86 -6.30 -3.64
N GLU A 88 -10.92 -6.67 -4.35
CA GLU A 88 -11.34 -6.04 -5.61
C GLU A 88 -11.79 -4.60 -5.39
N ARG A 89 -12.62 -4.36 -4.37
CA ARG A 89 -13.11 -3.02 -4.03
C ARG A 89 -11.96 -2.10 -3.62
N TRP A 90 -11.08 -2.58 -2.76
CA TRP A 90 -9.92 -1.80 -2.33
C TRP A 90 -8.94 -1.56 -3.47
N ALA A 91 -8.86 -2.47 -4.45
CA ALA A 91 -8.01 -2.29 -5.61
C ALA A 91 -8.51 -1.13 -6.47
N GLN A 92 -9.83 -1.03 -6.69
CA GLN A 92 -10.44 0.11 -7.38
C GLN A 92 -10.20 1.42 -6.63
N ILE A 93 -10.44 1.44 -5.32
CA ILE A 93 -10.24 2.64 -4.48
C ILE A 93 -8.77 3.06 -4.45
N ALA A 94 -7.86 2.11 -4.26
CA ALA A 94 -6.43 2.38 -4.23
C ALA A 94 -5.92 2.93 -5.57
N LEU A 95 -6.42 2.41 -6.70
CA LEU A 95 -6.09 2.96 -8.01
C LEU A 95 -6.63 4.37 -8.17
N GLN A 96 -7.90 4.61 -7.85
CA GLN A 96 -8.52 5.93 -7.96
C GLN A 96 -7.77 6.97 -7.11
N LEU A 97 -7.46 6.65 -5.85
CA LEU A 97 -6.66 7.51 -4.98
C LEU A 97 -5.25 7.73 -5.55
N GLY A 98 -4.64 6.68 -6.12
CA GLY A 98 -3.37 6.77 -6.81
C GLY A 98 -3.35 7.79 -7.94
N LEU A 99 -4.40 7.80 -8.77
CA LEU A 99 -4.50 8.63 -9.96
C LEU A 99 -5.01 10.05 -9.67
N SER A 100 -5.85 10.23 -8.64
CA SER A 100 -6.45 11.52 -8.29
C SER A 100 -5.62 12.34 -7.29
N CYS A 101 -4.61 11.77 -6.64
CA CYS A 101 -3.78 12.49 -5.66
C CYS A 101 -2.86 13.53 -6.32
N SER A 102 -2.84 14.75 -5.79
CA SER A 102 -1.87 15.80 -6.16
C SER A 102 -0.46 15.52 -5.62
N SER A 103 -0.36 14.80 -4.50
CA SER A 103 0.92 14.43 -3.91
C SER A 103 1.41 13.08 -4.42
N ARG A 104 2.62 13.09 -5.00
CA ARG A 104 3.31 11.90 -5.50
C ARG A 104 3.50 10.81 -4.44
N HIS A 105 3.62 11.21 -3.18
CA HIS A 105 3.81 10.26 -2.07
C HIS A 105 2.54 9.49 -1.75
N TYR A 106 1.41 10.18 -1.65
CA TYR A 106 0.11 9.52 -1.47
C TYR A 106 -0.25 8.67 -2.67
N ALA A 107 0.02 9.17 -3.89
CA ALA A 107 -0.16 8.39 -5.11
C ALA A 107 0.66 7.10 -5.10
N GLY A 108 1.96 7.18 -4.79
CA GLY A 108 2.85 6.02 -4.73
C GLY A 108 2.43 4.98 -3.69
N ARG A 109 2.01 5.41 -2.50
CA ARG A 109 1.53 4.48 -1.44
C ARG A 109 0.21 3.82 -1.81
N SER A 110 -0.72 4.55 -2.44
CA SER A 110 -1.96 3.98 -2.96
C SER A 110 -1.71 2.96 -4.07
N LEU A 111 -0.80 3.24 -5.00
CA LEU A 111 -0.43 2.30 -6.07
C LEU A 111 0.33 1.07 -5.52
N GLN A 112 1.10 1.24 -4.46
CA GLN A 112 1.76 0.15 -3.76
C GLN A 112 0.74 -0.79 -3.09
N LEU A 113 -0.30 -0.23 -2.44
CA LEU A 113 -1.46 -0.99 -1.93
C LEU A 113 -2.15 -1.73 -3.07
N PHE A 114 -2.46 -1.05 -4.18
CA PHE A 114 -3.08 -1.65 -5.35
C PHE A 114 -2.30 -2.88 -5.85
N ARG A 115 -0.97 -2.79 -5.95
CA ARG A 115 -0.11 -3.92 -6.32
C ARG A 115 -0.14 -5.06 -5.30
N ALA A 116 -0.14 -4.73 -4.01
CA ALA A 116 -0.19 -5.71 -2.92
C ALA A 116 -1.51 -6.49 -2.87
N LEU A 117 -2.62 -5.92 -3.36
CA LEU A 117 -3.93 -6.58 -3.42
C LEU A 117 -3.99 -7.72 -4.46
N ARG A 118 -3.09 -7.74 -5.46
CA ARG A 118 -2.96 -8.80 -6.48
C ARG A 118 -4.26 -9.13 -7.23
N VAL A 119 -5.07 -8.10 -7.48
CA VAL A 119 -6.31 -8.22 -8.26
C VAL A 119 -5.98 -8.13 -9.77
N PRO A 120 -6.63 -8.91 -10.63
CA PRO A 120 -6.48 -8.77 -12.09
C PRO A 120 -6.82 -7.36 -12.56
N ILE A 121 -5.98 -6.81 -13.44
CA ILE A 121 -6.22 -5.49 -14.02
C ILE A 121 -7.37 -5.60 -15.04
N THR A 122 -8.39 -4.75 -14.89
CA THR A 122 -9.51 -4.68 -15.83
C THR A 122 -9.29 -3.60 -16.89
N SER A 123 -9.99 -3.70 -18.02
CA SER A 123 -9.92 -2.68 -19.09
C SER A 123 -10.27 -1.28 -18.61
N ARG A 124 -11.19 -1.15 -17.66
CA ARG A 124 -11.56 0.14 -17.06
C ARG A 124 -10.38 0.76 -16.32
N MET A 125 -9.74 -0.02 -15.44
CA MET A 125 -8.59 0.43 -14.67
C MET A 125 -7.42 0.83 -15.55
N LEU A 126 -7.19 0.10 -16.64
CA LEU A 126 -6.19 0.46 -17.63
C LEU A 126 -6.53 1.79 -18.31
N SER A 127 -7.80 1.98 -18.70
CA SER A 127 -8.27 3.25 -19.28
C SER A 127 -8.03 4.42 -18.32
N ASP A 128 -8.34 4.27 -17.04
CA ASP A 128 -8.15 5.33 -16.05
C ASP A 128 -6.67 5.73 -15.92
N VAL A 129 -5.77 4.74 -15.91
CA VAL A 129 -4.31 4.98 -15.90
C VAL A 129 -3.87 5.70 -17.16
N LEU A 130 -4.30 5.25 -18.34
CA LEU A 130 -3.92 5.86 -19.61
C LEU A 130 -4.44 7.28 -19.74
N SER A 131 -5.70 7.54 -19.38
CA SER A 131 -6.27 8.89 -19.39
C SER A 131 -5.45 9.83 -18.52
N ARG A 132 -5.09 9.40 -17.30
CA ARG A 132 -4.29 10.24 -16.40
C ARG A 132 -2.88 10.51 -16.94
N LEU A 133 -2.27 9.52 -17.60
CA LEU A 133 -0.98 9.70 -18.27
C LEU A 133 -1.08 10.72 -19.40
N VAL A 134 -2.12 10.63 -20.24
CA VAL A 134 -2.36 11.58 -21.34
C VAL A 134 -2.54 12.99 -20.81
N GLU A 135 -3.35 13.17 -19.76
CA GLU A 135 -3.52 14.48 -19.09
C GLU A 135 -2.17 15.03 -18.62
N THR A 136 -1.36 14.23 -17.90
CA THR A 136 -0.06 14.70 -17.39
C THR A 136 0.95 15.01 -18.50
N VAL A 137 0.89 14.33 -19.64
CA VAL A 137 1.77 14.62 -20.79
C VAL A 137 1.28 15.87 -21.54
N ALA A 138 -0.03 16.06 -21.66
CA ALA A 138 -0.62 17.23 -22.29
C ALA A 138 -0.36 18.51 -21.46
N GLU A 139 -0.49 18.45 -20.14
CA GLU A 139 -0.17 19.56 -19.22
C GLU A 139 1.29 20.02 -19.35
N GLN A 140 2.24 19.12 -19.61
CA GLN A 140 3.65 19.47 -19.83
C GLN A 140 3.90 20.21 -21.17
N GLY A 141 2.98 20.12 -22.13
CA GLY A 141 3.09 20.74 -23.45
C GLY A 141 2.47 22.13 -23.55
N GLU A 142 1.43 22.43 -22.77
CA GLU A 142 0.71 23.70 -22.85
C GLU A 142 1.44 24.86 -22.13
N ASP A 143 2.25 24.58 -21.11
CA ASP A 143 3.05 25.59 -20.40
C ASP A 143 4.31 26.05 -21.15
N MET A 144 4.65 25.43 -22.29
CA MET A 144 5.81 25.82 -23.11
C MET A 144 5.47 26.76 -24.28
N GLN A 145 4.21 27.12 -24.48
CA GLN A 145 3.76 27.88 -25.65
C GLN A 145 2.87 29.07 -25.29
N GLY A 146 3.36 29.94 -24.39
CA GLY A 146 2.64 31.13 -23.93
C GLY A 146 3.44 32.44 -23.91
N ASP A 147 4.66 32.49 -24.44
CA ASP A 147 5.49 33.72 -24.40
C ASP A 147 6.00 34.10 -25.80
N PHE A 148 5.07 34.46 -26.68
CA PHE A 148 5.36 35.26 -27.86
C PHE A 148 4.19 36.23 -28.12
N GLN A 149 3.83 37.01 -27.10
CA GLN A 149 3.04 38.21 -27.33
C GLN A 149 4.00 39.28 -27.85
N ILE A 150 3.87 39.53 -29.14
CA ILE A 150 4.57 40.49 -29.98
C ILE A 150 4.53 41.89 -29.35
N ASP A 151 5.69 42.48 -29.06
CA ASP A 151 5.85 43.92 -28.94
C ASP A 151 5.54 44.55 -30.31
N THR A 152 4.46 45.33 -30.41
CA THR A 152 4.21 46.28 -31.50
C THR A 152 3.67 47.58 -30.92
#